data_AF-A0A4S4M0N4-F1
#
_entry.id   AF-A0A4S4M0N4-F1
#
_cell.length_a   1.000
_cell.length_b   1.000
_cell.length_c   1.000
_cell.angle_alpha   90.00
_cell.angle_beta   90.00
_cell.angle_gamma   90.00
#
_symmetry.space_group_name_H-M   'P 1'
#
loop_
_entity.id
_entity.type
_entity.pdbx_description
1 polymer ?
#
loop_
_entity_poly.entity_id
_entity_poly.type
_entity_poly.pdbx_seq_one_letter_code
_entity_poly.pdbx_strand_id
1 'polypeptide(L)'
;MFAAALLTALSFGATQVAAHGGVLAYSLAGKYYNGFLAYNTPVGQSSIQREWDTYNPITDPTDSSLSCNIDGASLGTGQLSATVAAGSSVTAYWNQWPHTIGPVMVYMANCGGSCSSATTSILEWFKIDEAGLISGTLTTGTWGMGELVANNNSWTSTIPSELAPGNYMIRHELLAIHTSNQPQFYPECAQLVITGSGSATPSASYLVTFPGAYSMSQPGVNIDIYSHQTETNYTIPGPAVWQG
;
A
#
# COMPACT_ATOMS: atom_id res chain seq x y z
N MET A 1 6.84 -0.69 -65.11
CA MET A 1 6.16 -0.10 -63.94
C MET A 1 6.42 -1.04 -62.77
N PHE A 2 7.36 -0.70 -61.89
CA PHE A 2 7.68 -1.53 -60.72
C PHE A 2 6.78 -1.10 -59.56
N ALA A 3 5.91 -2.00 -59.10
CA ALA A 3 5.06 -1.79 -57.94
C ALA A 3 5.90 -2.02 -56.68
N ALA A 4 6.11 -0.96 -55.89
CA ALA A 4 6.72 -1.06 -54.57
C ALA A 4 5.65 -1.51 -53.56
N ALA A 5 5.82 -2.71 -52.99
CA ALA A 5 4.99 -3.17 -51.89
C ALA A 5 5.48 -2.51 -50.58
N LEU A 6 4.64 -1.67 -49.99
CA LEU A 6 4.86 -1.14 -48.63
C LEU A 6 4.60 -2.27 -47.63
N LEU A 7 5.64 -2.75 -46.96
CA LEU A 7 5.52 -3.59 -45.77
C LEU A 7 5.26 -2.66 -44.57
N THR A 8 4.02 -2.59 -44.09
CA THR A 8 3.71 -2.02 -42.78
C THR A 8 4.12 -3.01 -41.70
N ALA A 9 5.23 -2.74 -41.02
CA ALA A 9 5.62 -3.47 -39.81
C ALA A 9 4.70 -3.06 -38.65
N LEU A 10 3.79 -3.96 -38.24
CA LEU A 10 3.11 -3.85 -36.94
C LEU A 10 4.13 -4.15 -35.84
N SER A 11 4.59 -3.12 -35.14
CA SER A 11 5.31 -3.28 -33.89
C SER A 11 4.34 -3.70 -32.79
N PHE A 12 4.27 -5.01 -32.51
CA PHE A 12 3.67 -5.49 -31.27
C PHE A 12 4.60 -5.07 -30.11
N GLY A 13 4.20 -4.05 -29.36
CA GLY A 13 4.84 -3.73 -28.08
C GLY A 13 4.58 -4.87 -27.10
N ALA A 14 5.62 -5.61 -26.72
CA ALA A 14 5.51 -6.60 -25.66
C ALA A 14 5.19 -5.87 -24.35
N THR A 15 3.99 -6.06 -23.82
CA THR A 15 3.64 -5.62 -22.47
C THR A 15 4.43 -6.50 -21.50
N GLN A 16 5.50 -5.94 -20.93
CA GLN A 16 6.24 -6.57 -19.84
C GLN A 16 5.31 -6.62 -18.63
N VAL A 17 4.74 -7.80 -18.33
CA VAL A 17 4.00 -8.00 -17.08
C VAL A 17 5.05 -8.20 -15.99
N ALA A 18 5.22 -7.21 -15.12
CA ALA A 18 6.02 -7.39 -13.92
C ALA A 18 5.32 -8.44 -13.04
N ALA A 19 6.07 -9.45 -12.61
CA ALA A 19 5.50 -10.52 -11.79
C ALA A 19 5.10 -10.05 -10.38
N HIS A 20 5.53 -8.86 -9.96
CA HIS A 20 5.34 -8.27 -8.63
C HIS A 20 5.27 -6.73 -8.76
N GLY A 21 5.15 -5.98 -7.66
CA GLY A 21 4.91 -4.55 -7.75
C GLY A 21 4.91 -3.75 -6.45
N GLY A 22 4.37 -2.53 -6.54
CA GLY A 22 4.15 -1.62 -5.42
C GLY A 22 3.43 -0.34 -5.88
N VAL A 23 3.18 0.58 -4.96
CA VAL A 23 2.57 1.88 -5.29
C VAL A 23 3.55 2.74 -6.10
N LEU A 24 3.14 3.15 -7.30
CA LEU A 24 3.95 3.98 -8.21
C LEU A 24 3.59 5.47 -8.17
N ALA A 25 2.36 5.80 -7.74
CA ALA A 25 1.87 7.17 -7.73
C ALA A 25 0.64 7.32 -6.83
N TYR A 26 0.25 8.57 -6.61
CA TYR A 26 -0.92 8.93 -5.82
C TYR A 26 -1.76 10.02 -6.51
N SER A 27 -3.07 10.01 -6.27
CA SER A 27 -3.95 11.16 -6.45
C SER A 27 -4.53 11.54 -5.10
N LEU A 28 -4.18 12.73 -4.60
CA LEU A 28 -4.54 13.19 -3.27
C LEU A 28 -5.28 14.51 -3.40
N ALA A 29 -6.57 14.54 -3.01
CA ALA A 29 -7.45 15.69 -3.22
C ALA A 29 -7.44 16.21 -4.68
N GLY A 30 -7.36 15.30 -5.66
CA GLY A 30 -7.35 15.62 -7.09
C GLY A 30 -5.99 16.05 -7.66
N LYS A 31 -4.94 16.12 -6.84
CA LYS A 31 -3.57 16.40 -7.29
C LYS A 31 -2.76 15.12 -7.44
N TYR A 32 -2.12 14.95 -8.58
CA TYR A 32 -1.27 13.81 -8.87
C TYR A 32 0.14 13.98 -8.30
N TYR A 33 0.69 12.91 -7.75
CA TYR A 33 2.04 12.84 -7.18
C TYR A 33 2.73 11.58 -7.70
N ASN A 34 3.89 11.74 -8.34
CA ASN A 34 4.74 10.60 -8.67
C ASN A 34 5.30 9.98 -7.39
N GLY A 35 5.36 8.65 -7.35
CA GLY A 35 6.06 7.90 -6.34
C GLY A 35 7.57 7.85 -6.57
N PHE A 36 8.26 7.14 -5.68
CA PHE A 36 9.65 6.74 -5.85
C PHE A 36 9.77 5.67 -6.95
N LEU A 37 10.83 5.72 -7.73
CA LEU A 37 11.12 4.75 -8.78
C LEU A 37 12.06 3.66 -8.24
N ALA A 38 11.49 2.52 -7.86
CA ALA A 38 12.26 1.34 -7.44
C ALA A 38 13.29 0.91 -8.50
N TYR A 39 14.32 0.19 -8.07
CA TYR A 39 15.51 -0.24 -8.83
C TYR A 39 16.46 0.88 -9.29
N ASN A 40 16.03 2.15 -9.29
CA ASN A 40 16.91 3.29 -9.57
C ASN A 40 17.57 3.80 -8.29
N THR A 41 18.70 4.50 -8.44
CA THR A 41 19.31 5.21 -7.30
C THR A 41 18.35 6.27 -6.75
N PRO A 42 18.31 6.49 -5.42
CA PRO A 42 17.53 7.57 -4.82
C PRO A 42 18.09 8.96 -5.14
N VAL A 43 19.37 9.07 -5.54
CA VAL A 43 20.02 10.35 -5.81
C VAL A 43 19.32 11.09 -6.95
N GLY A 44 18.78 12.27 -6.63
CA GLY A 44 18.07 13.12 -7.58
C GLY A 44 16.58 12.83 -7.71
N GLN A 45 16.06 11.78 -7.05
CA GLN A 45 14.62 11.57 -6.95
C GLN A 45 14.00 12.53 -5.94
N SER A 46 12.77 12.95 -6.21
CA SER A 46 11.96 13.75 -5.29
C SER A 46 10.52 13.26 -5.32
N SER A 47 9.99 12.94 -4.14
CA SER A 47 8.71 12.27 -4.00
C SER A 47 8.11 12.52 -2.62
N ILE A 48 6.79 12.38 -2.52
CA ILE A 48 6.13 12.28 -1.21
C ILE A 48 6.31 10.89 -0.59
N GLN A 49 6.63 9.90 -1.41
CA GLN A 49 6.83 8.50 -1.02
C GLN A 49 8.19 8.31 -0.35
N ARG A 50 8.28 7.39 0.60
CA ARG A 50 9.57 6.87 1.08
C ARG A 50 10.22 5.99 0.01
N GLU A 51 11.53 5.82 0.12
CA GLU A 51 12.29 4.91 -0.72
C GLU A 51 11.82 3.46 -0.56
N TRP A 52 11.78 2.74 -1.68
CA TRP A 52 11.51 1.31 -1.74
C TRP A 52 12.23 0.73 -2.97
N ASP A 53 13.08 -0.26 -2.76
CA ASP A 53 14.16 -0.56 -3.71
C ASP A 53 13.81 -1.62 -4.76
N THR A 54 12.80 -2.43 -4.49
CA THR A 54 12.45 -3.59 -5.32
C THR A 54 10.96 -3.91 -5.22
N TYR A 55 10.47 -4.63 -6.21
CA TYR A 55 9.10 -5.18 -6.22
C TYR A 55 8.98 -6.46 -5.40
N ASN A 56 10.06 -6.95 -4.77
CA ASN A 56 10.01 -8.16 -3.95
C ASN A 56 9.16 -7.94 -2.69
N PRO A 57 8.45 -8.97 -2.21
CA PRO A 57 7.73 -8.88 -0.96
C PRO A 57 8.67 -8.90 0.24
N ILE A 58 8.23 -8.29 1.33
CA ILE A 58 8.66 -8.68 2.67
C ILE A 58 7.86 -9.93 3.03
N THR A 59 8.52 -10.99 3.48
CA THR A 59 7.85 -12.27 3.82
C THR A 59 7.84 -12.59 5.31
N ASP A 60 8.67 -11.90 6.10
CA ASP A 60 8.66 -12.01 7.57
C ASP A 60 7.72 -10.93 8.15
N PRO A 61 6.62 -11.31 8.83
CA PRO A 61 5.72 -10.34 9.47
C PRO A 61 6.37 -9.56 10.62
N THR A 62 7.60 -9.90 11.01
CA THR A 62 8.39 -9.24 12.04
C THR A 62 9.61 -8.49 11.49
N ASP A 63 9.74 -8.36 10.16
CA ASP A 63 10.83 -7.60 9.53
C ASP A 63 10.86 -6.15 10.03
N SER A 64 12.05 -5.64 10.37
CA SER A 64 12.24 -4.28 10.88
C SER A 64 11.81 -3.18 9.89
N SER A 65 11.71 -3.51 8.61
CA SER A 65 11.41 -2.61 7.50
C SER A 65 9.94 -2.70 7.06
N LEU A 66 9.13 -3.55 7.71
CA LEU A 66 7.73 -3.81 7.34
C LEU A 66 6.82 -2.56 7.37
N SER A 67 7.24 -1.51 8.07
CA SER A 67 6.52 -0.22 8.06
C SER A 67 6.42 0.37 6.65
N CYS A 68 7.54 0.54 5.94
CA CYS A 68 7.60 1.35 4.71
C CYS A 68 8.51 0.77 3.62
N ASN A 69 8.60 -0.57 3.54
CA ASN A 69 9.48 -1.31 2.64
C ASN A 69 10.98 -1.17 2.97
N ILE A 70 11.82 -1.81 2.16
CA ILE A 70 13.28 -1.79 2.25
C ILE A 70 13.84 -0.81 1.20
N ASP A 71 14.74 0.11 1.57
CA ASP A 71 15.19 0.42 2.93
C ASP A 71 14.23 1.35 3.72
N GLY A 72 13.18 1.87 3.07
CA GLY A 72 12.18 2.74 3.69
C GLY A 72 12.71 4.15 4.02
N ALA A 73 13.86 4.53 3.47
CA ALA A 73 14.57 5.74 3.83
C ALA A 73 13.84 7.02 3.39
N SER A 74 14.18 8.09 4.10
CA SER A 74 13.84 9.46 3.73
C SER A 74 14.77 9.93 2.61
N LEU A 75 14.22 10.58 1.58
CA LEU A 75 14.97 11.16 0.47
C LEU A 75 15.71 12.47 0.85
N GLY A 76 15.79 12.80 2.15
CA GLY A 76 16.44 14.00 2.65
C GLY A 76 15.82 15.27 2.08
N THR A 77 16.61 16.06 1.35
CA THR A 77 16.13 17.29 0.70
C THR A 77 15.18 17.01 -0.47
N GLY A 78 15.18 15.80 -1.03
CA GLY A 78 14.23 15.36 -2.05
C GLY A 78 12.87 14.92 -1.48
N GLN A 79 12.76 14.76 -0.16
CA GLN A 79 11.53 14.29 0.48
C GLN A 79 10.47 15.41 0.52
N LEU A 80 9.33 15.16 -0.13
CA LEU A 80 8.20 16.07 -0.17
C LEU A 80 7.08 15.60 0.77
N SER A 81 6.07 16.44 0.95
CA SER A 81 4.81 16.06 1.60
C SER A 81 3.62 16.62 0.82
N ALA A 82 2.51 15.90 0.81
CA ALA A 82 1.27 16.36 0.19
C ALA A 82 0.35 17.00 1.23
N THR A 83 -0.01 18.27 1.05
CA THR A 83 -1.02 18.93 1.88
C THR A 83 -2.42 18.52 1.44
N VAL A 84 -3.20 17.97 2.35
CA VAL A 84 -4.59 17.51 2.11
C VAL A 84 -5.47 17.84 3.31
N ALA A 85 -6.76 18.05 3.09
CA ALA A 85 -7.71 18.22 4.19
C ALA A 85 -8.14 16.85 4.73
N ALA A 86 -8.39 16.74 6.04
CA ALA A 86 -9.14 15.63 6.60
C ALA A 86 -10.48 15.46 5.84
N GLY A 87 -10.93 14.23 5.62
CA GLY A 87 -12.09 13.92 4.77
C GLY A 87 -11.78 13.84 3.27
N SER A 88 -10.57 14.17 2.83
CA SER A 88 -10.20 14.03 1.41
C SER A 88 -10.01 12.57 1.01
N SER A 89 -10.39 12.25 -0.23
CA SER A 89 -10.03 10.97 -0.85
C SER A 89 -8.54 10.93 -1.20
N VAL A 90 -7.96 9.75 -1.01
CA VAL A 90 -6.58 9.43 -1.33
C VAL A 90 -6.56 8.16 -2.17
N THR A 91 -6.03 8.25 -3.39
CA THR A 91 -5.90 7.11 -4.30
C THR A 91 -4.43 6.76 -4.44
N ALA A 92 -4.08 5.50 -4.22
CA ALA A 92 -2.80 4.93 -4.61
C ALA A 92 -2.94 4.16 -5.93
N TYR A 93 -1.94 4.26 -6.80
CA TYR A 93 -1.86 3.56 -8.07
C TYR A 93 -0.69 2.60 -8.06
N TRP A 94 -0.96 1.33 -8.33
CA TRP A 94 0.04 0.28 -8.48
C TRP A 94 0.43 0.13 -9.95
N ASN A 95 1.52 -0.60 -10.21
CA ASN A 95 1.76 -1.17 -11.53
C ASN A 95 0.64 -2.14 -11.93
N GLN A 96 0.74 -2.74 -13.13
CA GLN A 96 -0.10 -3.88 -13.50
C GLN A 96 0.09 -5.01 -12.48
N TRP A 97 -0.80 -5.09 -11.50
CA TRP A 97 -0.64 -5.91 -10.32
C TRP A 97 -1.07 -7.35 -10.64
N PRO A 98 -0.24 -8.37 -10.37
CA PRO A 98 -0.47 -9.71 -10.90
C PRO A 98 -1.19 -10.65 -9.93
N HIS A 99 -1.41 -10.24 -8.68
CA HIS A 99 -2.02 -11.08 -7.65
C HIS A 99 -3.45 -10.60 -7.35
N THR A 100 -4.37 -11.52 -7.11
CA THR A 100 -5.79 -11.18 -6.86
C THR A 100 -6.31 -11.74 -5.54
N ILE A 101 -5.50 -12.47 -4.77
CA ILE A 101 -5.91 -13.16 -3.54
C ILE A 101 -5.17 -12.57 -2.35
N GLY A 102 -5.93 -11.94 -1.47
CA GLY A 102 -5.45 -11.34 -0.22
C GLY A 102 -6.05 -9.98 0.07
N PRO A 103 -5.86 -9.44 1.28
CA PRO A 103 -6.44 -8.17 1.66
C PRO A 103 -5.66 -6.96 1.13
N VAL A 104 -6.37 -5.84 1.03
CA VAL A 104 -5.80 -4.48 0.94
C VAL A 104 -6.00 -3.81 2.29
N MET A 105 -4.99 -3.10 2.78
CA MET A 105 -5.08 -2.35 4.04
C MET A 105 -4.42 -0.98 3.87
N VAL A 106 -5.03 0.05 4.46
CA VAL A 106 -4.49 1.41 4.48
C VAL A 106 -4.40 1.90 5.91
N TYR A 107 -3.23 2.40 6.27
CA TYR A 107 -2.91 2.88 7.61
C TYR A 107 -2.42 4.32 7.57
N MET A 108 -2.54 5.00 8.69
CA MET A 108 -1.90 6.29 8.92
C MET A 108 -1.17 6.29 10.27
N ALA A 109 -0.17 7.15 10.41
CA ALA A 109 0.50 7.39 11.68
C ALA A 109 0.91 8.85 11.81
N ASN A 110 0.71 9.45 12.99
CA ASN A 110 1.18 10.81 13.25
C ASN A 110 2.72 10.78 13.42
N CYS A 111 3.43 11.69 12.74
CA CYS A 111 4.88 11.74 12.75
C CYS A 111 5.47 12.34 14.03
N GLY A 112 4.64 12.90 14.93
CA GLY A 112 5.08 13.56 16.17
C GLY A 112 5.96 14.80 15.92
N GLY A 113 6.00 15.30 14.69
CA GLY A 113 7.00 16.25 14.21
C GLY A 113 7.12 16.18 12.70
N SER A 114 8.33 16.31 12.15
CA SER A 114 8.56 16.17 10.71
C SER A 114 8.57 14.71 10.29
N CYS A 115 7.74 14.35 9.30
CA CYS A 115 7.74 13.00 8.72
C CYS A 115 9.06 12.65 8.02
N SER A 116 9.77 13.64 7.47
CA SER A 116 11.05 13.42 6.77
C SER A 116 12.16 12.95 7.72
N SER A 117 12.03 13.18 9.03
CA SER A 117 12.98 12.70 10.06
C SER A 117 12.39 11.61 10.96
N ALA A 118 11.16 11.16 10.70
CA ALA A 118 10.49 10.18 11.53
C ALA A 118 11.05 8.76 11.28
N THR A 119 11.29 8.01 12.35
CA THR A 119 11.58 6.57 12.27
C THR A 119 10.26 5.82 12.18
N THR A 120 9.93 5.31 10.99
CA THR A 120 8.60 4.75 10.68
C THR A 120 8.24 3.49 11.46
N SER A 121 9.24 2.72 11.88
CA SER A 121 9.04 1.46 12.62
C SER A 121 8.56 1.63 14.06
N ILE A 122 8.76 2.82 14.64
CA ILE A 122 8.31 3.14 16.01
C ILE A 122 7.08 4.06 16.03
N LEU A 123 6.55 4.43 14.86
CA LEU A 123 5.32 5.19 14.81
C LEU A 123 4.12 4.35 15.25
N GLU A 124 3.13 5.00 15.84
CA GLU A 124 1.86 4.38 16.24
C GLU A 124 0.88 4.47 15.07
N TRP A 125 0.72 3.36 14.36
CA TRP A 125 -0.12 3.23 13.17
C TRP A 125 -1.55 2.87 13.55
N PHE A 126 -2.52 3.51 12.91
CA PHE A 126 -3.93 3.15 12.95
C PHE A 126 -4.44 2.85 11.54
N LYS A 127 -5.33 1.88 11.43
CA LYS A 127 -5.93 1.48 10.16
C LYS A 127 -7.09 2.41 9.81
N ILE A 128 -7.16 2.90 8.57
CA ILE A 128 -8.24 3.77 8.09
C ILE A 128 -9.16 3.10 7.07
N ASP A 129 -8.69 2.01 6.44
CA ASP A 129 -9.44 1.28 5.44
C ASP A 129 -8.91 -0.16 5.30
N GLU A 130 -9.78 -1.10 4.96
CA GLU A 130 -9.41 -2.47 4.60
C GLU A 130 -10.47 -3.15 3.73
N ALA A 131 -10.02 -4.09 2.91
CA ALA A 131 -10.88 -5.04 2.22
C ALA A 131 -10.21 -6.41 2.15
N GLY A 132 -10.83 -7.41 2.78
CA GLY A 132 -10.38 -8.80 2.79
C GLY A 132 -11.12 -9.66 1.76
N LEU A 133 -11.62 -10.82 2.20
CA LEU A 133 -12.54 -11.64 1.41
C LEU A 133 -13.93 -11.00 1.42
N ILE A 134 -14.38 -10.51 0.26
CA ILE A 134 -15.66 -9.80 0.09
C ILE A 134 -16.81 -10.80 -0.07
N SER A 135 -16.61 -11.84 -0.87
CA SER A 135 -17.59 -12.91 -1.08
C SER A 135 -16.94 -14.18 -1.64
N GLY A 136 -17.63 -15.31 -1.57
CA GLY A 136 -17.12 -16.60 -2.05
C GLY A 136 -16.19 -17.29 -1.06
N THR A 137 -15.25 -18.10 -1.56
CA THR A 137 -14.29 -18.85 -0.73
C THR A 137 -12.87 -18.31 -0.87
N LEU A 138 -11.95 -18.74 0.01
CA LEU A 138 -10.57 -18.26 -0.02
C LEU A 138 -9.88 -18.38 -1.40
N THR A 139 -10.14 -19.44 -2.16
CA THR A 139 -9.47 -19.73 -3.44
C THR A 139 -10.20 -19.20 -4.68
N THR A 140 -11.50 -18.93 -4.59
CA THR A 140 -12.34 -18.58 -5.76
C THR A 140 -13.18 -17.33 -5.56
N GLY A 141 -13.12 -16.74 -4.37
CA GLY A 141 -13.90 -15.58 -3.98
C GLY A 141 -13.35 -14.27 -4.52
N THR A 142 -14.14 -13.22 -4.33
CA THR A 142 -13.75 -11.85 -4.60
C THR A 142 -13.00 -11.31 -3.40
N TRP A 143 -11.77 -10.84 -3.63
CA TRP A 143 -10.92 -10.23 -2.62
C TRP A 143 -10.74 -8.73 -2.89
N GLY A 144 -10.44 -7.96 -1.84
CA GLY A 144 -10.04 -6.55 -1.98
C GLY A 144 -8.91 -6.35 -2.98
N MET A 145 -7.90 -7.22 -2.98
CA MET A 145 -6.80 -7.17 -3.97
C MET A 145 -7.29 -7.41 -5.40
N GLY A 146 -8.30 -8.27 -5.60
CA GLY A 146 -8.94 -8.47 -6.89
C GLY A 146 -9.71 -7.23 -7.38
N GLU A 147 -10.46 -6.58 -6.48
CA GLU A 147 -11.14 -5.31 -6.76
C GLU A 147 -10.14 -4.19 -7.11
N LEU A 148 -8.99 -4.13 -6.42
CA LEU A 148 -7.90 -3.20 -6.74
C LEU A 148 -7.42 -3.37 -8.19
N VAL A 149 -7.16 -4.62 -8.61
CA VAL A 149 -6.73 -4.95 -9.98
C VAL A 149 -7.80 -4.54 -10.98
N ALA A 150 -9.06 -4.87 -10.70
CA ALA A 150 -10.21 -4.53 -11.56
C ALA A 150 -10.41 -3.01 -11.68
N ASN A 151 -10.12 -2.27 -10.62
CA ASN A 151 -10.21 -0.81 -10.56
C ASN A 151 -8.95 -0.13 -11.10
N ASN A 152 -8.47 -0.57 -12.26
CA ASN A 152 -7.29 -0.03 -12.93
C ASN A 152 -6.03 -0.01 -12.03
N ASN A 153 -5.81 -1.07 -11.27
CA ASN A 153 -4.71 -1.20 -10.31
C ASN A 153 -4.65 -0.04 -9.31
N SER A 154 -5.80 0.36 -8.77
CA SER A 154 -5.88 1.50 -7.86
C SER A 154 -6.83 1.24 -6.69
N TRP A 155 -6.47 1.82 -5.54
CA TRP A 155 -7.26 1.77 -4.32
C TRP A 155 -7.50 3.17 -3.80
N THR A 156 -8.75 3.51 -3.51
CA THR A 156 -9.13 4.82 -2.99
C THR A 156 -9.70 4.67 -1.60
N SER A 157 -9.08 5.35 -0.63
CA SER A 157 -9.56 5.45 0.74
C SER A 157 -9.90 6.91 1.06
N THR A 158 -10.57 7.15 2.19
CA THR A 158 -10.88 8.50 2.67
C THR A 158 -10.16 8.75 3.98
N ILE A 159 -9.44 9.87 4.09
CA ILE A 159 -8.85 10.28 5.36
C ILE A 159 -10.00 10.59 6.33
N PRO A 160 -10.01 10.05 7.56
CA PRO A 160 -11.08 10.31 8.53
C PRO A 160 -11.32 11.82 8.71
N SER A 161 -12.58 12.26 8.61
CA SER A 161 -12.93 13.69 8.57
C SER A 161 -12.63 14.43 9.87
N GLU A 162 -12.72 13.73 11.01
CA GLU A 162 -12.48 14.29 12.34
C GLU A 162 -11.00 14.23 12.76
N LEU A 163 -10.11 13.67 11.91
CA LEU A 163 -8.69 13.53 12.22
C LEU A 163 -8.06 14.89 12.53
N ALA A 164 -7.36 14.98 13.65
CA ALA A 164 -6.61 16.16 14.03
C ALA A 164 -5.58 16.57 12.94
N PRO A 165 -5.42 17.87 12.65
CA PRO A 165 -4.42 18.35 11.70
C PRO A 165 -3.00 18.08 12.21
N GLY A 166 -2.06 17.85 11.29
CA GLY A 166 -0.68 17.52 11.62
C GLY A 166 0.08 16.87 10.48
N ASN A 167 1.28 16.37 10.77
CA ASN A 167 2.10 15.65 9.79
C ASN A 167 1.89 14.15 9.99
N TYR A 168 1.53 13.46 8.93
CA TYR A 168 1.19 12.03 8.98
C TYR A 168 1.92 11.26 7.89
N MET A 169 2.27 10.02 8.20
CA MET A 169 2.52 9.00 7.19
C MET A 169 1.19 8.38 6.77
N ILE A 170 1.03 8.06 5.49
CA ILE A 170 0.02 7.12 5.01
C ILE A 170 0.74 5.90 4.44
N ARG A 171 0.30 4.70 4.80
CA ARG A 171 0.88 3.41 4.41
C ARG A 171 -0.19 2.59 3.71
N HIS A 172 0.07 2.19 2.47
CA HIS A 172 -0.78 1.27 1.73
C HIS A 172 -0.10 -0.08 1.72
N GLU A 173 -0.86 -1.15 1.92
CA GLU A 173 -0.31 -2.50 1.98
C GLU A 173 -1.19 -3.49 1.24
N LEU A 174 -0.55 -4.32 0.42
CA LEU A 174 -1.10 -5.56 -0.09
C LEU A 174 -0.49 -6.73 0.67
N LEU A 175 -1.31 -7.67 1.12
CA LEU A 175 -0.85 -8.95 1.66
C LEU A 175 -1.28 -10.07 0.71
N ALA A 176 -0.39 -10.51 -0.17
CA ALA A 176 -0.69 -11.62 -1.07
C ALA A 176 -0.50 -12.95 -0.33
N ILE A 177 -1.52 -13.82 -0.41
CA ILE A 177 -1.57 -15.11 0.33
C ILE A 177 -1.70 -16.32 -0.60
N HIS A 178 -1.34 -16.14 -1.88
CA HIS A 178 -1.44 -17.18 -2.89
C HIS A 178 -0.40 -18.31 -2.71
N THR A 179 0.64 -18.10 -1.89
CA THR A 179 1.64 -19.12 -1.57
C THR A 179 1.39 -19.64 -0.15
N SER A 180 1.11 -20.94 0.00
CA SER A 180 0.78 -21.56 1.28
C SER A 180 1.82 -21.26 2.35
N ASN A 181 1.35 -20.75 3.49
CA ASN A 181 2.15 -20.47 4.69
C ASN A 181 3.29 -19.47 4.47
N GLN A 182 3.26 -18.71 3.37
CA GLN A 182 4.26 -17.71 3.03
C GLN A 182 3.56 -16.39 2.70
N PRO A 183 3.25 -15.56 3.72
CA PRO A 183 2.67 -14.25 3.48
C PRO A 183 3.65 -13.39 2.67
N GLN A 184 3.10 -12.55 1.79
CA GLN A 184 3.87 -11.60 0.99
C GLN A 184 3.31 -10.20 1.20
N PHE A 185 4.02 -9.40 1.98
CA PHE A 185 3.66 -8.02 2.31
C PHE A 185 4.31 -7.05 1.33
N TYR A 186 3.52 -6.10 0.81
CA TYR A 186 3.96 -5.03 -0.08
C TYR A 186 3.52 -3.68 0.47
N PRO A 187 4.27 -3.10 1.43
CA PRO A 187 3.94 -1.84 2.05
C PRO A 187 4.68 -0.66 1.41
N GLU A 188 3.96 0.40 1.02
CA GLU A 188 4.59 1.67 0.64
C GLU A 188 4.00 2.85 1.42
N CYS A 189 4.87 3.81 1.76
CA CYS A 189 4.54 4.95 2.60
C CYS A 189 4.67 6.30 1.88
N ALA A 190 3.78 7.23 2.14
CA ALA A 190 3.87 8.63 1.69
C ALA A 190 3.65 9.63 2.84
N GLN A 191 4.21 10.83 2.70
CA GLN A 191 4.11 11.90 3.70
C GLN A 191 2.97 12.86 3.38
N LEU A 192 2.15 13.14 4.37
CA LEU A 192 1.01 14.03 4.29
C LEU A 192 1.12 15.16 5.32
N VAL A 193 0.60 16.33 4.96
CA VAL A 193 0.29 17.42 5.90
C VAL A 193 -1.24 17.53 5.93
N ILE A 194 -1.85 17.01 6.99
CA ILE A 194 -3.29 17.03 7.21
C ILE A 194 -3.70 18.40 7.72
N THR A 195 -4.67 19.00 7.04
CA THR A 195 -5.30 20.29 7.39
C THR A 195 -6.77 20.08 7.76
N GLY A 196 -7.38 21.09 8.38
CA GLY A 196 -8.77 21.05 8.83
C GLY A 196 -8.90 21.50 10.27
N SER A 197 -10.07 21.26 10.85
CA SER A 197 -10.43 21.62 12.22
C SER A 197 -10.82 20.43 13.08
N GLY A 198 -10.60 19.20 12.60
CA GLY A 198 -10.80 17.99 13.38
C GLY A 198 -9.93 17.97 14.64
N SER A 199 -10.35 17.21 15.64
CA SER A 199 -9.63 17.06 16.91
C SER A 199 -9.53 15.62 17.37
N ALA A 200 -10.04 14.67 16.60
CA ALA A 200 -10.05 13.26 16.97
C ALA A 200 -8.67 12.64 16.73
N THR A 201 -8.28 11.78 17.68
CA THR A 201 -7.12 10.90 17.57
C THR A 201 -7.54 9.49 17.96
N PRO A 202 -7.05 8.45 17.29
CA PRO A 202 -7.34 7.06 17.65
C PRO A 202 -6.92 6.77 19.10
N SER A 203 -7.76 6.03 19.84
CA SER A 203 -7.38 5.48 21.15
C SER A 203 -6.33 4.39 21.01
N ALA A 204 -5.62 4.08 22.09
CA ALA A 204 -4.56 3.06 22.12
C ALA A 204 -4.97 1.68 21.55
N SER A 205 -6.26 1.32 21.62
CA SER A 205 -6.79 0.08 21.04
C SER A 205 -6.72 -0.01 19.51
N TYR A 206 -6.56 1.11 18.81
CA TYR A 206 -6.41 1.18 17.35
C TYR A 206 -4.94 1.29 16.92
N LEU A 207 -4.02 1.48 17.87
CA LEU A 207 -2.62 1.79 17.61
C LEU A 207 -1.76 0.53 17.64
N VAL A 208 -0.89 0.38 16.64
CA VAL A 208 0.07 -0.71 16.51
C VAL A 208 1.40 -0.21 15.94
N THR A 209 2.46 -1.00 16.03
CA THR A 209 3.76 -0.75 15.37
C THR A 209 3.99 -1.72 14.21
N PHE A 210 4.85 -1.34 13.27
CA PHE A 210 5.33 -2.22 12.19
C PHE A 210 6.86 -2.27 12.19
N PRO A 211 7.49 -3.39 12.61
CA PRO A 211 6.87 -4.66 13.03
C PRO A 211 6.16 -4.57 14.40
N GLY A 212 5.27 -5.54 14.67
CA GLY A 212 4.54 -5.67 15.94
C GLY A 212 3.05 -6.02 15.77
N ALA A 213 2.40 -5.45 14.77
CA ALA A 213 0.98 -5.73 14.49
C ALA A 213 0.73 -7.15 13.96
N TYR A 214 1.72 -7.72 13.27
CA TYR A 214 1.60 -8.99 12.57
C TYR A 214 2.48 -10.08 13.17
N SER A 215 2.03 -11.33 13.06
CA SER A 215 2.82 -12.50 13.43
C SER A 215 2.37 -13.75 12.66
N MET A 216 3.26 -14.74 12.56
CA MET A 216 2.94 -16.04 11.96
C MET A 216 1.94 -16.88 12.77
N SER A 217 1.49 -16.43 13.95
CA SER A 217 0.41 -17.09 14.70
C SER A 217 -0.98 -16.58 14.31
N GLN A 218 -1.07 -15.49 13.54
CA GLN A 218 -2.35 -14.97 13.08
C GLN A 218 -2.85 -15.78 11.86
N PRO A 219 -4.12 -16.23 11.87
CA PRO A 219 -4.66 -17.10 10.81
C PRO A 219 -4.76 -16.39 9.45
N GLY A 220 -4.85 -15.05 9.43
CA GLY A 220 -4.83 -14.28 8.17
C GLY A 220 -3.43 -14.12 7.56
N VAL A 221 -2.37 -14.36 8.34
CA VAL A 221 -0.96 -14.21 7.92
C VAL A 221 -0.38 -15.56 7.52
N ASN A 222 -0.44 -16.55 8.42
CA ASN A 222 0.06 -17.89 8.17
C ASN A 222 -1.09 -18.81 7.73
N ILE A 223 -1.41 -18.75 6.44
CA ILE A 223 -2.56 -19.43 5.86
C ILE A 223 -2.15 -20.32 4.68
N ASP A 224 -2.74 -21.50 4.60
CA ASP A 224 -2.75 -22.34 3.39
C ASP A 224 -4.16 -22.35 2.81
N ILE A 225 -4.44 -21.43 1.90
CA ILE A 225 -5.78 -21.29 1.30
C ILE A 225 -6.22 -22.55 0.55
N TYR A 226 -5.29 -23.36 0.02
CA TYR A 226 -5.60 -24.54 -0.77
C TYR A 226 -6.03 -25.74 0.08
N SER A 227 -5.70 -25.74 1.37
CA SER A 227 -6.24 -26.69 2.35
C SER A 227 -7.59 -26.25 2.93
N HIS A 228 -8.03 -25.02 2.63
CA HIS A 228 -9.24 -24.39 3.19
C HIS A 228 -10.20 -23.87 2.09
N GLN A 229 -10.31 -24.59 0.97
CA GLN A 229 -11.00 -24.11 -0.25
C GLN A 229 -12.50 -23.80 -0.10
N THR A 230 -13.14 -24.33 0.95
CA THR A 230 -14.56 -24.10 1.24
C THR A 230 -14.77 -23.02 2.30
N GLU A 231 -13.71 -22.50 2.90
CA GLU A 231 -13.79 -21.46 3.92
C GLU A 231 -14.22 -20.14 3.28
N THR A 232 -15.21 -19.48 3.89
CA THR A 232 -15.84 -18.25 3.41
C THR A 232 -15.55 -17.06 4.31
N ASN A 233 -14.70 -17.22 5.31
CA ASN A 233 -14.29 -16.17 6.24
C ASN A 233 -12.78 -15.97 6.15
N TYR A 234 -12.34 -14.73 6.34
CA TYR A 234 -10.93 -14.39 6.47
C TYR A 234 -10.79 -13.25 7.46
N THR A 235 -10.06 -13.48 8.55
CA THR A 235 -9.76 -12.42 9.53
C THR A 235 -8.57 -11.62 9.04
N ILE A 236 -8.83 -10.38 8.63
CA ILE A 236 -7.78 -9.43 8.21
C ILE A 236 -6.85 -9.16 9.40
N PRO A 237 -5.52 -9.22 9.24
CA PRO A 237 -4.60 -8.97 10.34
C PRO A 237 -4.54 -7.48 10.73
N GLY A 238 -4.00 -7.22 11.92
CA GLY A 238 -3.85 -5.87 12.47
C GLY A 238 -5.05 -5.38 13.29
N PRO A 239 -5.06 -4.09 13.69
CA PRO A 239 -6.12 -3.51 14.51
C PRO A 239 -7.41 -3.32 13.70
N ALA A 240 -8.49 -2.98 14.40
CA ALA A 240 -9.73 -2.54 13.77
C ALA A 240 -9.54 -1.23 12.98
N VAL A 241 -10.41 -0.98 12.00
CA VAL A 241 -10.45 0.30 11.28
C VAL A 241 -10.94 1.42 12.20
N TRP A 242 -10.21 2.52 12.24
CA TRP A 242 -10.59 3.77 12.90
C TRP A 242 -11.16 4.76 11.87
N GLN A 243 -12.42 5.16 12.04
CA GLN A 243 -13.15 5.97 11.06
C GLN A 243 -13.27 7.47 11.42
N GLY A 244 -12.68 7.90 12.53
CA GLY A 244 -12.87 9.23 13.11
C GLY A 244 -13.53 9.18 14.48
#